data_AF-A0A2G6MMN9-F1
#
_entry.id   AF-A0A2G6MMN9-F1
#
_cell.length_a   1.000
_cell.length_b   1.000
_cell.length_c   1.000
_cell.angle_alpha   90.00
_cell.angle_beta   90.00
_cell.angle_gamma   90.00
#
_symmetry.space_group_name_H-M   'P 1'
#
loop_
_entity.id
_entity.type
_entity.pdbx_description
1 polymer ?
#
loop_
_entity_poly.entity_id
_entity_poly.type
_entity_poly.pdbx_seq_one_letter_code
_entity_poly.pdbx_strand_id
1 'polypeptide(L)'
;MKKLSTLTAVLLVLFFCASASAHFGMVIPSDNMVAPDDARKLALALSFSHPFEGMGMTLVKPDSFVVARDGEKTDLTEGLVPAKVMGHPSWIAAYPVKRPGAHTFVMTPVPYWEPAEDCFIIHYTKTVVAAFGDDTGWDQELGL
;
A
#
# COMPACT_ATOMS: atom_id res chain seq x y z
N MET A 1 -26.82 25.10 36.49
CA MET A 1 -26.85 25.63 35.10
C MET A 1 -25.57 25.34 34.32
N LYS A 2 -24.37 25.71 34.80
CA LYS A 2 -23.09 25.46 34.07
C LYS A 2 -22.82 23.98 33.77
N LYS A 3 -23.00 23.08 34.75
CA LYS A 3 -22.80 21.61 34.56
C LYS A 3 -23.75 20.98 33.54
N LEU A 4 -24.99 21.46 33.46
CA LEU A 4 -25.98 20.98 32.50
C LEU A 4 -25.63 21.44 31.07
N SER A 5 -25.16 22.69 30.92
CA SER A 5 -24.65 23.22 29.66
C SER A 5 -23.40 22.46 29.16
N THR A 6 -22.46 22.13 30.06
CA THR A 6 -21.28 21.33 29.71
C THR A 6 -21.65 19.91 29.26
N LEU A 7 -22.61 19.25 29.95
CA LEU A 7 -23.05 17.91 29.58
C LEU A 7 -23.76 17.90 28.21
N THR A 8 -24.61 18.89 27.94
CA THR A 8 -25.27 19.04 26.64
C THR A 8 -24.26 19.29 25.53
N ALA A 9 -23.24 20.13 25.76
CA ALA A 9 -22.18 20.37 24.79
C ALA A 9 -21.37 19.10 24.47
N VAL A 10 -21.03 18.30 25.49
CA VAL A 10 -20.33 17.02 25.31
C VAL A 10 -21.18 16.03 24.52
N LEU A 11 -22.47 15.90 24.84
CA LEU A 11 -23.39 15.03 24.11
C LEU A 11 -23.55 15.47 22.64
N LEU A 12 -23.58 16.78 22.38
CA LEU A 12 -23.65 17.30 21.02
C LEU A 12 -22.40 16.91 20.22
N VAL A 13 -21.20 17.08 20.80
CA VAL A 13 -19.94 16.72 20.14
C VAL A 13 -19.88 15.23 19.82
N LEU A 14 -20.29 14.36 20.76
CA LEU A 14 -20.34 12.91 20.53
C LEU A 14 -21.34 12.54 19.42
N PHE A 15 -22.44 13.29 19.28
CA PHE A 15 -23.42 13.06 18.22
C PHE A 15 -22.92 13.48 16.83
N PHE A 16 -21.95 14.41 16.76
CA PHE A 16 -21.34 14.89 15.51
C PHE A 16 -20.02 14.20 15.14
N CYS A 17 -19.57 13.19 15.90
CA CYS A 17 -18.43 12.37 15.51
C CYS A 17 -18.79 11.47 14.31
N ALA A 18 -18.53 11.96 13.10
CA ALA A 18 -18.59 11.14 11.89
C ALA A 18 -17.43 10.14 11.85
N SER A 19 -17.71 8.93 11.35
CA SER A 19 -16.64 7.97 11.01
C SER A 19 -15.99 8.41 9.71
N ALA A 20 -14.68 8.64 9.74
CA ALA A 20 -13.91 8.85 8.51
C ALA A 20 -13.58 7.46 7.92
N SER A 21 -14.11 7.18 6.74
CA SER A 21 -13.71 5.99 5.98
C SER A 21 -12.55 6.36 5.08
N ALA A 22 -11.42 5.68 5.25
CA ALA A 22 -10.25 5.86 4.40
C ALA A 22 -9.91 4.52 3.75
N HIS A 23 -9.66 4.56 2.45
CA HIS A 23 -9.12 3.44 1.69
C HIS A 23 -7.67 3.72 1.29
N PHE A 24 -6.94 2.64 1.01
CA PHE A 24 -5.52 2.71 0.74
C PHE A 24 -5.13 1.73 -0.36
N GLY A 25 -4.35 2.21 -1.31
CA GLY A 25 -3.51 1.33 -2.12
C GLY A 25 -2.44 0.71 -1.24
N MET A 26 -2.32 -0.61 -1.24
CA MET A 26 -1.38 -1.35 -0.40
C MET A 26 -0.46 -2.22 -1.26
N VAL A 27 0.83 -2.17 -0.96
CA VAL A 27 1.86 -3.09 -1.47
C VAL A 27 2.51 -3.73 -0.25
N ILE A 28 2.11 -4.96 0.06
CA ILE A 28 2.55 -5.67 1.26
C ILE A 28 3.49 -6.81 0.83
N PRO A 29 4.78 -6.73 1.15
CA PRO A 29 5.71 -7.81 0.87
C PRO A 29 5.52 -8.95 1.89
N SER A 30 5.86 -10.18 1.50
CA SER A 30 5.85 -11.33 2.41
C SER A 30 6.88 -11.23 3.51
N ASP A 31 7.92 -10.42 3.29
CA ASP A 31 8.94 -10.05 4.27
C ASP A 31 9.43 -8.62 4.01
N ASN A 32 9.75 -7.88 5.07
CA ASN A 32 10.32 -6.53 4.99
C ASN A 32 11.86 -6.56 5.00
N MET A 33 12.47 -7.67 5.43
CA MET A 33 13.92 -7.83 5.47
C MET A 33 14.31 -9.26 5.11
N VAL A 34 14.94 -9.46 3.95
CA VAL A 34 15.37 -10.78 3.49
C VAL A 34 16.78 -11.06 4.00
N ALA A 35 16.95 -12.00 4.92
CA ALA A 35 18.26 -12.42 5.42
C ALA A 35 19.01 -13.33 4.41
N PRO A 36 20.34 -13.51 4.54
CA PRO A 36 21.12 -14.35 3.63
C PRO A 36 20.65 -15.81 3.51
N ASP A 37 20.12 -16.35 4.61
CA ASP A 37 19.66 -17.73 4.73
C ASP A 37 18.17 -17.90 4.35
N ASP A 38 17.45 -16.81 4.08
CA ASP A 38 16.03 -16.84 3.75
C ASP A 38 15.76 -17.29 2.31
N ALA A 39 14.50 -17.64 2.06
CA ALA A 39 14.02 -17.85 0.70
C ALA A 39 14.19 -16.57 -0.12
N ARG A 40 14.99 -16.64 -1.19
CA ARG A 40 15.30 -15.50 -2.07
C ARG A 40 14.15 -15.08 -2.99
N LYS A 41 12.92 -15.47 -2.69
CA LYS A 41 11.73 -15.18 -3.49
C LYS A 41 10.73 -14.44 -2.61
N LEU A 42 10.59 -13.16 -2.88
CA LEU A 42 9.64 -12.29 -2.23
C LEU A 42 8.29 -12.36 -2.96
N ALA A 43 7.20 -12.54 -2.21
CA ALA A 43 5.86 -12.33 -2.75
C ALA A 43 5.39 -10.93 -2.35
N LEU A 44 4.80 -10.18 -3.27
CA LEU A 44 4.20 -8.88 -2.98
C LEU A 44 2.71 -8.94 -3.27
N ALA A 45 1.89 -8.66 -2.26
CA ALA A 45 0.46 -8.51 -2.41
C ALA A 45 0.11 -7.05 -2.67
N LEU A 46 -0.51 -6.80 -3.83
CA LEU A 46 -1.02 -5.50 -4.22
C LEU A 46 -2.55 -5.53 -4.04
N SER A 47 -3.09 -4.58 -3.28
CA SER A 47 -4.53 -4.52 -3.00
C SER A 47 -5.01 -3.10 -2.76
N PHE A 48 -6.31 -2.90 -2.86
CA PHE A 48 -7.00 -1.69 -2.45
C PHE A 48 -7.93 -2.08 -1.30
N SER A 49 -7.91 -1.38 -0.17
CA SER A 49 -8.62 -1.84 1.04
C SER A 49 -8.94 -0.71 2.00
N HIS A 50 -9.92 -0.96 2.87
CA HIS A 50 -10.09 -0.31 4.17
C HIS A 50 -9.42 -1.21 5.24
N PRO A 51 -8.10 -1.09 5.46
CA PRO A 51 -7.33 -2.09 6.21
C PRO A 51 -7.75 -2.18 7.68
N PHE A 52 -8.12 -1.07 8.30
CA PHE A 52 -8.57 -1.04 9.69
C PHE A 52 -9.96 -1.65 9.89
N GLU A 53 -10.74 -1.74 8.82
CA GLU A 53 -12.05 -2.39 8.80
C GLU A 53 -11.96 -3.84 8.32
N GLY A 54 -10.78 -4.29 7.88
CA GLY A 54 -10.56 -5.62 7.30
C GLY A 54 -11.33 -5.85 6.00
N MET A 55 -11.72 -4.78 5.30
CA MET A 55 -12.50 -4.84 4.08
C MET A 55 -11.63 -4.59 2.84
N GLY A 56 -11.70 -5.50 1.88
CA GLY A 56 -11.07 -5.34 0.58
C GLY A 56 -11.90 -4.48 -0.36
N MET A 57 -11.24 -3.94 -1.38
CA MET A 57 -11.85 -3.28 -2.52
C MET A 57 -11.23 -3.85 -3.80
N THR A 58 -11.94 -3.69 -4.92
CA THR A 58 -11.43 -4.17 -6.22
C THR A 58 -10.24 -3.31 -6.66
N LEU A 59 -9.06 -3.93 -6.76
CA LEU A 59 -7.93 -3.36 -7.46
C LEU A 59 -7.89 -3.90 -8.90
N VAL A 60 -8.27 -3.07 -9.86
CA VAL A 60 -8.04 -3.37 -11.28
C VAL A 60 -6.54 -3.42 -11.58
N LYS A 61 -6.11 -3.97 -12.72
CA LYS A 61 -4.67 -4.08 -13.05
C LYS A 61 -4.04 -2.68 -12.93
N PRO A 62 -3.00 -2.50 -12.11
CA PRO A 62 -2.30 -1.23 -11.99
C PRO A 62 -1.75 -0.76 -13.34
N ASP A 63 -1.63 0.56 -13.52
CA ASP A 63 -0.99 1.16 -14.70
C ASP A 63 0.50 0.81 -14.74
N SER A 64 1.16 0.84 -13.58
CA SER A 64 2.51 0.29 -13.44
C SER A 64 2.76 -0.29 -12.05
N PHE A 65 3.65 -1.29 -12.01
CA PHE A 65 4.27 -1.81 -10.81
C PHE A 65 5.76 -2.03 -11.07
N VAL A 66 6.61 -1.29 -10.36
CA VAL A 66 8.06 -1.28 -10.60
C VAL A 66 8.83 -1.61 -9.33
N VAL A 67 10.05 -2.11 -9.50
CA VAL A 67 11.07 -2.13 -8.44
C VAL A 67 12.19 -1.16 -8.81
N ALA A 68 12.55 -0.30 -7.86
CA ALA A 68 13.64 0.65 -7.97
C ALA A 68 14.82 0.23 -7.09
N ARG A 69 16.02 0.23 -7.66
CA ARG A 69 17.29 -0.08 -6.99
C ARG A 69 18.45 0.60 -7.73
N ASP A 70 19.41 1.18 -7.01
CA ASP A 70 20.59 1.84 -7.59
C ASP A 70 20.26 2.91 -8.66
N GLY A 71 19.16 3.64 -8.51
CA GLY A 71 18.69 4.62 -9.51
C GLY A 71 18.05 4.02 -10.77
N GLU A 72 17.98 2.70 -10.90
CA GLU A 72 17.31 2.01 -12.01
C GLU A 72 15.92 1.52 -11.60
N LYS A 73 14.94 1.66 -12.49
CA LYS A 73 13.58 1.11 -12.33
C LYS A 73 13.40 -0.08 -13.29
N THR A 74 12.93 -1.20 -12.75
CA THR A 74 12.53 -2.37 -13.52
C THR A 74 11.02 -2.55 -13.44
N ASP A 75 10.38 -2.69 -14.60
CA ASP A 75 8.93 -2.93 -14.69
C ASP A 75 8.59 -4.39 -14.38
N LEU A 76 7.61 -4.59 -13.49
CA LEU A 76 7.09 -5.88 -13.04
C LEU A 76 5.59 -6.05 -13.37
N THR A 77 4.97 -5.10 -14.07
CA THR A 77 3.52 -5.01 -14.32
C THR A 77 2.97 -6.22 -15.08
N GLU A 78 3.72 -6.70 -16.08
CA GLU A 78 3.34 -7.88 -16.86
C GLU A 78 3.49 -9.19 -16.07
N GLY A 79 4.25 -9.18 -14.97
CA GLY A 79 4.39 -10.31 -14.05
C GLY A 79 3.29 -10.41 -13.00
N LEU A 80 2.32 -9.48 -12.97
CA LEU A 80 1.23 -9.48 -12.01
C LEU A 80 0.27 -10.64 -12.27
N VAL A 81 0.07 -11.46 -11.25
CA VAL A 81 -0.87 -12.58 -11.27
C VAL A 81 -2.15 -12.21 -10.52
N PRO A 82 -3.35 -12.46 -11.09
CA PRO A 82 -4.61 -12.22 -10.38
C PRO A 82 -4.68 -13.00 -9.06
N ALA A 83 -5.19 -12.34 -8.03
CA ALA A 83 -5.33 -12.89 -6.69
C ALA A 83 -6.59 -12.34 -5.99
N LYS A 84 -6.77 -12.72 -4.72
CA LYS A 84 -7.73 -12.10 -3.83
C LYS A 84 -7.08 -11.72 -2.50
N VAL A 85 -7.28 -10.48 -2.07
CA VAL A 85 -6.90 -9.98 -0.74
C VAL A 85 -8.17 -9.47 -0.08
N MET A 86 -8.41 -9.90 1.17
CA MET A 86 -9.65 -9.61 1.90
C MET A 86 -10.93 -9.93 1.10
N GLY A 87 -10.87 -10.96 0.23
CA GLY A 87 -12.00 -11.41 -0.60
C GLY A 87 -12.19 -10.69 -1.94
N HIS A 88 -11.44 -9.61 -2.21
CA HIS A 88 -11.61 -8.78 -3.41
C HIS A 88 -10.50 -8.98 -4.45
N PRO A 89 -10.79 -8.75 -5.75
CA PRO A 89 -9.80 -8.85 -6.81
C PRO A 89 -8.57 -7.99 -6.51
N SER A 90 -7.41 -8.62 -6.60
CA SER A 90 -6.12 -8.06 -6.23
C SER A 90 -5.02 -8.69 -7.08
N TRP A 91 -3.76 -8.33 -6.84
CA TRP A 91 -2.63 -8.85 -7.62
C TRP A 91 -1.52 -9.35 -6.71
N ILE A 92 -0.79 -10.36 -7.17
CA ILE A 92 0.46 -10.81 -6.55
C ILE A 92 1.59 -10.71 -7.56
N ALA A 93 2.73 -10.19 -7.12
CA ALA A 93 3.99 -10.28 -7.84
C ALA A 93 4.94 -11.23 -7.11
N ALA A 94 5.75 -11.96 -7.87
CA ALA A 94 6.88 -12.72 -7.33
C ALA A 94 8.18 -12.09 -7.79
N TYR A 95 9.05 -11.72 -6.84
CA TYR A 95 10.31 -11.07 -7.12
C TYR A 95 11.50 -11.88 -6.56
N PRO A 96 12.41 -12.36 -7.42
CA PRO A 96 13.64 -13.02 -6.95
C PRO A 96 14.67 -11.98 -6.49
N VAL A 97 14.95 -11.96 -5.19
CA VAL A 97 15.95 -11.07 -4.58
C VAL A 97 17.35 -11.64 -4.84
N LYS A 98 18.11 -10.99 -5.72
CA LYS A 98 19.40 -11.49 -6.20
C LYS A 98 20.62 -10.73 -5.66
N ARG A 99 20.41 -9.51 -5.16
CA ARG A 99 21.49 -8.61 -4.73
C ARG A 99 21.18 -8.04 -3.35
N PRO A 100 22.19 -7.71 -2.55
CA PRO A 100 21.99 -6.91 -1.34
C PRO A 100 21.47 -5.50 -1.65
N GLY A 101 20.95 -4.82 -0.63
CA GLY A 101 20.51 -3.44 -0.70
C GLY A 101 18.99 -3.25 -0.66
N ALA A 102 18.55 -1.99 -0.62
CA ALA A 102 17.14 -1.65 -0.59
C ALA A 102 16.46 -1.89 -1.95
N HIS A 103 15.35 -2.62 -1.93
CA HIS A 103 14.47 -2.83 -3.06
C HIS A 103 13.17 -2.06 -2.82
N THR A 104 12.96 -0.97 -3.54
CA THR A 104 11.75 -0.16 -3.39
C THR A 104 10.72 -0.54 -4.43
N PHE A 105 9.62 -1.14 -4.01
CA PHE A 105 8.51 -1.50 -4.89
C PHE A 105 7.49 -0.39 -4.91
N VAL A 106 7.06 0.02 -6.09
CA VAL A 106 6.11 1.13 -6.27
C VAL A 106 4.97 0.68 -7.18
N MET A 107 3.75 0.89 -6.72
CA MET A 107 2.53 0.70 -7.49
C MET A 107 1.93 2.07 -7.85
N THR A 108 1.66 2.26 -9.14
CA THR A 108 0.80 3.32 -9.65
C THR A 108 -0.50 2.69 -10.15
N PRO A 109 -1.63 2.86 -9.43
CA PRO A 109 -2.91 2.36 -9.87
C PRO A 109 -3.47 3.24 -11.00
N VAL A 110 -4.47 2.73 -11.71
CA VAL A 110 -5.32 3.62 -12.53
C VAL A 110 -6.15 4.54 -11.62
N PRO A 111 -6.56 5.73 -12.08
CA PRO A 111 -7.40 6.62 -11.29
C PRO A 111 -8.69 5.94 -10.82
N TYR A 112 -8.95 6.01 -9.52
CA TYR A 112 -10.17 5.51 -8.91
C TYR A 112 -11.16 6.66 -8.71
N TRP A 113 -12.39 6.51 -9.19
CA TRP A 113 -13.46 7.45 -8.91
C TRP A 113 -13.97 7.24 -7.49
N GLU A 114 -13.88 8.27 -6.63
CA GLU A 114 -14.40 8.26 -5.26
C GLU A 114 -15.73 9.04 -5.22
N PRO A 115 -16.89 8.36 -5.22
CA PRO A 115 -18.19 9.02 -5.26
C PRO A 115 -18.45 9.91 -4.04
N ALA A 116 -17.88 9.59 -2.88
CA ALA A 116 -18.06 10.39 -1.67
C ALA A 116 -17.35 11.74 -1.74
N GLU A 117 -16.29 11.83 -2.56
CA GLU A 117 -15.47 13.03 -2.72
C GLU A 117 -15.65 13.71 -4.09
N ASP A 118 -16.46 13.14 -4.98
CA ASP A 118 -16.72 13.64 -6.33
C ASP A 118 -15.43 13.93 -7.13
N CYS A 119 -14.42 13.07 -6.94
CA CYS A 119 -13.12 13.23 -7.57
C CYS A 119 -12.45 11.90 -7.92
N PHE A 120 -11.37 11.97 -8.69
CA PHE A 120 -10.48 10.84 -8.92
C PHE A 120 -9.30 10.88 -7.95
N ILE A 121 -8.99 9.72 -7.36
CA ILE A 121 -7.88 9.54 -6.43
C ILE A 121 -6.88 8.56 -7.04
N ILE A 122 -5.59 8.86 -6.87
CA ILE A 122 -4.48 7.96 -7.20
C ILE A 122 -3.66 7.76 -5.93
N HIS A 123 -3.57 6.51 -5.47
CA HIS A 123 -2.71 6.13 -4.37
C HIS A 123 -1.37 5.64 -4.92
N TYR A 124 -0.37 6.52 -4.98
CA TYR A 124 1.00 6.10 -5.22
C TYR A 124 1.52 5.39 -3.98
N THR A 125 1.66 4.07 -4.06
CA THR A 125 2.06 3.26 -2.91
C THR A 125 3.45 2.72 -3.11
N LYS A 126 4.33 2.96 -2.13
CA LYS A 126 5.67 2.36 -2.09
C LYS A 126 5.88 1.53 -0.83
N THR A 127 6.67 0.48 -0.96
CA THR A 127 7.25 -0.26 0.17
C THR A 127 8.72 -0.56 -0.12
N VAL A 128 9.52 -0.67 0.93
CA VAL A 128 10.97 -0.91 0.82
C VAL A 128 11.29 -2.23 1.52
N VAL A 129 12.03 -3.10 0.84
CA VAL A 129 12.54 -4.35 1.40
C VAL A 129 14.06 -4.30 1.43
N ALA A 130 14.64 -4.41 2.63
CA ALA A 130 16.08 -4.53 2.81
C ALA A 130 16.51 -5.98 2.51
N ALA A 131 17.67 -6.15 1.87
CA ALA A 131 18.12 -7.49 1.46
C ALA A 131 19.57 -7.75 1.89
N PHE A 132 19.78 -8.94 2.44
CA PHE A 132 21.06 -9.53 2.78
C PHE A 132 21.92 -8.65 3.71
N GLY A 133 21.26 -7.96 4.65
CA GLY A 133 21.92 -7.12 5.66
C GLY A 133 22.35 -5.73 5.16
N ASP A 134 21.88 -5.32 3.98
CA ASP A 134 22.15 -4.01 3.39
C ASP A 134 20.83 -3.30 3.04
N ASP A 135 20.70 -2.06 3.48
CA ASP A 135 19.57 -1.15 3.25
C ASP A 135 19.98 0.11 2.48
N THR A 136 21.18 0.15 1.92
CA THR A 136 21.67 1.29 1.14
C THR A 136 20.70 1.66 0.03
N GLY A 137 20.40 2.96 -0.08
CA GLY A 137 19.50 3.52 -1.09
C GLY A 137 18.02 3.54 -0.72
N TRP A 138 17.64 3.18 0.51
CA TRP A 138 16.25 3.24 0.99
C TRP A 138 15.62 4.64 0.92
N ASP A 139 16.44 5.69 1.03
CA ASP A 139 16.07 7.10 1.05
C ASP A 139 16.17 7.78 -0.33
N GLN A 140 16.53 7.04 -1.38
CA GLN A 140 16.70 7.58 -2.72
C GLN A 140 15.38 8.18 -3.25
N GLU A 141 15.46 9.39 -3.81
CA GLU A 141 14.33 10.02 -4.50
C GLU A 141 13.94 9.22 -5.74
N LEU A 142 12.63 8.99 -5.91
CA LEU A 142 12.09 8.18 -7.01
C LEU A 142 11.40 9.01 -8.09
N GLY A 143 11.23 10.32 -7.88
CA GLY A 143 10.50 11.21 -8.79
C GLY A 143 9.08 10.72 -9.07
N LEU A 144 8.34 10.41 -8.01
CA LEU A 144 6.93 9.99 -8.06
C LEU A 144 6.00 11.21 -8.11
#